data_AF-A0A097PNI0-F1
#
_entry.id   AF-A0A097PNI0-F1
#
_cell.length_a   1.000
_cell.length_b   1.000
_cell.length_c   1.000
_cell.angle_alpha   90.00
_cell.angle_beta   90.00
_cell.angle_gamma   90.00
#
_symmetry.space_group_name_H-M   'P 1'
#
loop_
_entity.id
_entity.type
_entity.pdbx_description
1 polymer ?
#
loop_
_entity_poly.entity_id
_entity_poly.type
_entity_poly.pdbx_seq_one_letter_code
_entity_poly.pdbx_strand_id
1 'polypeptide(L)'
;DKIKPGNGVETDKLSSDVRNRAMDAVDSCGGRVTIGDVASKAGLKLNEAERALQALAADTGGFLEVSDEGDVLYVFTRDYRPKLAAKSFRMKIEPLLEKSKAAAEYVIRVSFGTALIASIVLVYTTIIALLSSRSDEDNRGRRGRSYDSGFTFFFRPSDLFWYWDPYYYRRQRIRSDGMNFIESVFSFVFGDGDPNQGIEEERWKSIGQYIASNGGVVAAEELAPYLDVLPSEETDDESYILPVLLRFDGHPEVDDEGNILYRFPSLQRTASSQRSGRKEFVGKRWAEWVGVDKFFKEKKWSFSKTRNSERAMVIGLGAFNLFGVVVLSSMLK
;
A
#
# COMPACT_ATOMS: atom_id res chain seq x y z
N ASP A 1 -20.79 14.39 41.62
CA ASP A 1 -21.24 14.28 40.21
C ASP A 1 -20.13 13.78 39.30
N LYS A 2 -20.29 12.59 38.72
CA LYS A 2 -19.40 12.11 37.66
C LYS A 2 -19.85 12.74 36.35
N ILE A 3 -19.16 13.78 35.91
CA ILE A 3 -19.29 14.34 34.56
C ILE A 3 -18.96 13.18 33.60
N LYS A 4 -19.97 12.59 32.97
CA LYS A 4 -19.77 11.64 31.88
C LYS A 4 -19.49 12.48 30.62
N PRO A 5 -18.26 12.50 30.08
CA PRO A 5 -18.06 13.03 28.74
C PRO A 5 -18.97 12.26 27.77
N GLY A 6 -19.46 12.98 26.76
CA GLY A 6 -20.66 12.61 25.98
C GLY A 6 -20.66 11.20 25.39
N ASN A 7 -21.86 10.73 25.04
CA ASN A 7 -22.15 9.40 24.47
C ASN A 7 -21.43 9.07 23.14
N GLY A 8 -20.50 9.90 22.66
CA GLY A 8 -19.73 9.66 21.44
C GLY A 8 -18.56 8.70 21.67
N VAL A 9 -18.22 7.93 20.64
CA VAL A 9 -16.97 7.16 20.59
C VAL A 9 -15.89 8.12 20.08
N GLU A 10 -14.93 8.47 20.93
CA GLU A 10 -13.88 9.43 20.58
C GLU A 10 -13.00 8.93 19.44
N THR A 11 -12.76 7.61 19.36
CA THR A 11 -11.99 7.02 18.27
C THR A 11 -12.66 7.12 16.90
N ASP A 12 -13.97 7.37 16.84
CA ASP A 12 -14.69 7.54 15.57
C ASP A 12 -14.45 8.92 14.95
N LYS A 13 -13.92 9.89 15.71
CA LYS A 13 -13.53 11.22 15.22
C LYS A 13 -12.16 11.22 14.53
N LEU A 14 -11.36 10.18 14.74
CA LEU A 14 -10.04 10.03 14.12
C LEU A 14 -10.16 9.50 12.69
N SER A 15 -9.15 9.80 11.87
CA SER A 15 -8.96 9.06 10.62
C SER A 15 -8.62 7.61 10.96
N SER A 16 -9.06 6.69 10.10
CA SER A 16 -8.85 5.27 10.33
C SER A 16 -7.40 4.86 10.19
N ASP A 17 -6.66 5.49 9.28
CA ASP A 17 -5.22 5.33 9.15
C ASP A 17 -4.49 5.62 10.47
N VAL A 18 -4.69 6.83 11.03
CA VAL A 18 -4.07 7.26 12.29
C VAL A 18 -4.43 6.31 13.43
N ARG A 19 -5.72 5.93 13.52
CA ARG A 19 -6.21 5.03 14.57
C ARG A 19 -5.60 3.63 14.46
N ASN A 20 -5.59 3.04 13.26
CA ASN A 20 -5.08 1.70 13.05
C ASN A 20 -3.56 1.66 13.31
N ARG A 21 -2.81 2.62 12.79
CA ARG A 21 -1.36 2.74 13.03
C ARG A 21 -1.03 2.95 14.49
N ALA A 22 -1.80 3.77 15.21
CA ALA A 22 -1.63 3.95 16.65
C ALA A 22 -1.89 2.64 17.42
N MET A 23 -2.95 1.90 17.08
CA MET A 23 -3.23 0.60 17.70
C MET A 23 -2.13 -0.42 17.43
N ASP A 24 -1.62 -0.49 16.19
CA ASP A 24 -0.54 -1.41 15.83
C ASP A 24 0.76 -1.06 16.57
N ALA A 25 1.06 0.23 16.77
CA ALA A 25 2.19 0.67 17.58
C ALA A 25 2.02 0.31 19.07
N VAL A 26 0.83 0.53 19.65
CA VAL A 26 0.49 0.15 21.03
C VAL A 26 0.71 -1.35 21.27
N ASP A 27 0.20 -2.19 20.37
CA ASP A 27 0.36 -3.64 20.46
C ASP A 27 1.82 -4.05 20.35
N SER A 28 2.55 -3.46 19.41
CA SER A 28 3.96 -3.76 19.19
C SER A 28 4.84 -3.33 20.36
N CYS A 29 4.37 -2.44 21.23
CA CYS A 29 5.05 -2.02 22.46
C CYS A 29 4.52 -2.73 23.71
N GLY A 30 3.61 -3.69 23.56
CA GLY A 30 3.09 -4.50 24.68
C GLY A 30 2.06 -3.79 25.55
N GLY A 31 1.41 -2.75 25.05
CA GLY A 31 0.30 -2.07 25.71
C GLY A 31 0.69 -0.98 26.72
N ARG A 32 1.98 -0.75 26.99
CA ARG A 32 2.47 0.40 27.77
C ARG A 32 3.29 1.29 26.85
N VAL A 33 2.85 2.52 26.61
CA VAL A 33 3.46 3.41 25.61
C VAL A 33 3.47 4.86 26.03
N THR A 34 4.49 5.59 25.59
CA THR A 34 4.48 7.06 25.55
C THR A 34 3.91 7.56 24.22
N ILE A 35 3.70 8.88 24.14
CA ILE A 35 3.37 9.54 22.86
C ILE A 35 4.52 9.37 21.86
N GLY A 36 5.77 9.43 22.33
CA GLY A 36 6.98 9.22 21.53
C GLY A 36 7.08 7.82 20.95
N ASP A 37 6.77 6.79 21.74
CA ASP A 37 6.74 5.39 21.29
C ASP A 37 5.78 5.20 20.13
N VAL A 38 4.58 5.78 20.24
CA VAL A 38 3.57 5.68 19.17
C VAL A 38 3.96 6.52 17.97
N ALA A 39 4.41 7.76 18.15
CA ALA A 39 4.79 8.64 17.04
C ALA A 39 5.96 8.05 16.23
N SER A 40 7.02 7.61 16.88
CA SER A 40 8.19 7.02 16.22
C SER A 40 7.86 5.73 15.50
N LYS A 41 7.13 4.81 16.16
CA LYS A 41 6.83 3.47 15.62
C LYS A 41 5.74 3.49 14.57
N ALA A 42 4.76 4.35 14.72
CA ALA A 42 3.66 4.51 13.77
C ALA A 42 4.02 5.47 12.64
N GLY A 43 5.03 6.34 12.78
CA GLY A 43 5.33 7.43 11.83
C GLY A 43 4.29 8.56 11.86
N LEU A 44 3.60 8.74 12.98
CA LEU A 44 2.52 9.73 13.15
C LEU A 44 3.09 11.06 13.65
N LYS A 45 2.38 12.16 13.38
CA LYS A 45 2.68 13.42 14.06
C LYS A 45 2.41 13.27 15.54
N LEU A 46 3.16 13.98 16.40
CA LEU A 46 2.98 13.85 17.85
C LEU A 46 1.56 14.20 18.32
N ASN A 47 0.95 15.24 17.73
CA ASN A 47 -0.44 15.61 18.04
C ASN A 47 -1.46 14.55 17.60
N GLU A 48 -1.21 13.84 16.50
CA GLU A 48 -2.04 12.73 16.01
C GLU A 48 -1.90 11.52 16.95
N ALA A 49 -0.67 11.19 17.33
CA ALA A 49 -0.38 10.11 18.28
C ALA A 49 -1.01 10.38 19.65
N GLU A 50 -0.88 11.60 20.18
CA GLU A 50 -1.48 12.01 21.44
C GLU A 50 -3.01 11.90 21.39
N ARG A 51 -3.66 12.50 20.39
CA ARG A 51 -5.11 12.42 20.22
C ARG A 51 -5.59 10.99 20.06
N ALA A 52 -4.83 10.16 19.33
CA ALA A 52 -5.15 8.75 19.16
C ALA A 52 -5.09 8.00 20.50
N LEU A 53 -4.03 8.19 21.29
CA LEU A 53 -3.86 7.58 22.60
C LEU A 53 -4.96 8.00 23.58
N GLN A 54 -5.28 9.29 23.64
CA GLN A 54 -6.35 9.81 24.50
C GLN A 54 -7.72 9.24 24.11
N ALA A 55 -8.04 9.19 22.83
CA ALA A 55 -9.29 8.61 22.35
C ALA A 55 -9.36 7.10 22.63
N LEU A 56 -8.29 6.36 22.37
CA LEU A 56 -8.20 4.93 22.69
C LEU A 56 -8.38 4.69 24.18
N ALA A 57 -7.72 5.47 25.04
CA ALA A 57 -7.81 5.33 26.49
C ALA A 57 -9.22 5.64 27.00
N ALA A 58 -9.83 6.73 26.52
CA ALA A 58 -11.18 7.13 26.89
C ALA A 58 -12.23 6.06 26.52
N ASP A 59 -12.07 5.40 25.36
CA ASP A 59 -13.04 4.41 24.88
C ASP A 59 -12.83 3.01 25.42
N THR A 60 -11.60 2.64 25.79
CA THR A 60 -11.25 1.28 26.24
C THR A 60 -11.01 1.15 27.74
N GLY A 61 -11.03 2.27 28.47
CA GLY A 61 -10.67 2.31 29.89
C GLY A 61 -9.17 2.19 30.13
N GLY A 62 -8.35 2.67 29.18
CA GLY A 62 -6.91 2.85 29.40
C GLY A 62 -6.67 3.89 30.49
N PHE A 63 -5.59 3.72 31.25
CA PHE A 63 -5.24 4.62 32.33
C PHE A 63 -3.83 5.18 32.14
N LEU A 64 -3.55 6.27 32.82
CA LEU A 64 -2.25 6.93 32.83
C LEU A 64 -1.45 6.47 34.03
N GLU A 65 -0.19 6.12 33.79
CA GLU A 65 0.82 5.84 34.80
C GLU A 65 1.96 6.85 34.61
N VAL A 66 2.65 7.20 35.69
CA VAL A 66 3.85 8.04 35.61
C VAL A 66 5.05 7.13 35.85
N SER A 67 6.02 7.16 34.93
CA SER A 67 7.30 6.47 35.08
C SER A 67 8.09 7.02 36.26
N ASP A 68 9.05 6.25 36.76
CA ASP A 68 10.02 6.70 37.77
C ASP A 68 10.82 7.93 37.28
N GLU A 69 10.92 8.10 35.96
CA GLU A 69 11.59 9.22 35.27
C GLU A 69 10.69 10.45 35.11
N GLY A 70 9.41 10.38 35.51
CA GLY A 70 8.43 11.46 35.39
C GLY A 70 7.65 11.49 34.06
N ASP A 71 7.87 10.50 33.19
CA ASP A 71 7.18 10.41 31.90
C ASP A 71 5.76 9.84 32.02
N VAL A 72 4.82 10.36 31.23
CA VAL A 72 3.43 9.88 31.20
C VAL A 72 3.29 8.68 30.27
N LEU A 73 2.84 7.56 30.83
CA LEU A 73 2.63 6.29 30.17
C LEU A 73 1.13 6.01 30.00
N TYR A 74 0.72 5.68 28.79
CA TYR A 74 -0.61 5.14 28.50
C TYR A 74 -0.56 3.62 28.63
N VAL A 75 -1.41 3.07 29.51
CA VAL A 75 -1.48 1.63 29.76
C VAL A 75 -2.81 1.07 29.25
N PHE A 76 -2.71 0.13 28.33
CA PHE A 76 -3.80 -0.59 27.70
C PHE A 76 -3.81 -2.05 28.15
N THR A 77 -5.02 -2.54 28.44
CA THR A 77 -5.26 -3.95 28.74
C THR A 77 -5.24 -4.78 27.46
N ARG A 78 -4.89 -6.08 27.53
CA ARG A 78 -4.83 -6.96 26.34
C ARG A 78 -6.16 -7.07 25.58
N ASP A 79 -7.28 -6.75 26.22
CA ASP A 79 -8.62 -6.78 25.66
C ASP A 79 -9.14 -5.40 25.21
N TYR A 80 -8.27 -4.40 25.06
CA TYR A 80 -8.69 -3.06 24.61
C TYR A 80 -9.26 -3.07 23.18
N ARG A 81 -8.68 -3.82 22.23
CA ARG A 81 -9.20 -3.95 20.85
C ARG A 81 -10.64 -4.50 20.79
N PRO A 82 -10.99 -5.65 21.41
CA PRO A 82 -12.35 -6.14 21.38
C PRO A 82 -13.33 -5.22 22.11
N LYS A 83 -12.93 -4.58 23.22
CA LYS A 83 -13.74 -3.54 23.89
C LYS A 83 -14.05 -2.37 22.95
N LEU A 84 -13.05 -1.93 22.19
CA LEU A 84 -13.21 -0.84 21.23
C LEU A 84 -14.12 -1.22 20.07
N ALA A 85 -13.95 -2.41 19.51
CA ALA A 85 -14.79 -2.93 18.43
C ALA A 85 -16.24 -3.17 18.85
N ALA A 86 -16.49 -3.47 20.13
CA ALA A 86 -17.84 -3.55 20.68
C ALA A 86 -18.52 -2.17 20.73
N LYS A 87 -17.74 -1.10 20.90
CA LYS A 87 -18.21 0.28 21.05
C LYS A 87 -18.35 1.02 19.70
N SER A 88 -17.41 0.83 18.77
CA SER A 88 -17.40 1.49 17.46
C SER A 88 -18.07 0.66 16.38
N PHE A 89 -19.19 1.16 15.84
CA PHE A 89 -19.82 0.57 14.65
C PHE A 89 -19.02 0.88 13.37
N ARG A 90 -18.36 2.04 13.31
CA ARG A 90 -17.52 2.45 12.18
C ARG A 90 -16.37 1.47 11.95
N MET A 91 -15.74 0.96 13.02
CA MET A 91 -14.71 -0.08 12.95
C MET A 91 -15.17 -1.40 12.33
N LYS A 92 -16.47 -1.72 12.37
CA LYS A 92 -17.00 -2.95 11.75
C LYS A 92 -17.25 -2.81 10.26
N ILE A 93 -17.63 -1.61 9.81
CA ILE A 93 -17.98 -1.33 8.40
C ILE A 93 -16.75 -0.99 7.57
N GLU A 94 -15.79 -0.27 8.14
CA GLU A 94 -14.59 0.15 7.44
C GLU A 94 -13.81 -0.98 6.73
N PRO A 95 -13.53 -2.14 7.38
CA PRO A 95 -12.87 -3.25 6.68
C PRO A 95 -13.74 -3.85 5.56
N LEU A 96 -15.06 -3.67 5.59
CA LEU A 96 -15.95 -4.07 4.49
C LEU A 96 -15.86 -3.08 3.32
N LEU A 97 -15.71 -1.79 3.60
CA LEU A 97 -15.56 -0.75 2.59
C LEU A 97 -14.20 -0.83 1.88
N GLU A 98 -13.12 -1.14 2.62
CA GLU A 98 -11.81 -1.39 2.01
C GLU A 98 -11.84 -2.63 1.12
N LYS A 99 -12.52 -3.70 1.56
CA LYS A 99 -12.78 -4.88 0.72
C LYS A 99 -13.64 -4.54 -0.50
N SER A 100 -14.57 -3.60 -0.40
CA SER A 100 -15.43 -3.22 -1.53
C SER A 100 -14.70 -2.45 -2.61
N LYS A 101 -13.65 -1.68 -2.29
CA LYS A 101 -12.80 -1.04 -3.31
C LYS A 101 -12.11 -2.08 -4.19
N ALA A 102 -11.49 -3.08 -3.57
CA ALA A 102 -10.89 -4.20 -4.29
C ALA A 102 -11.95 -4.98 -5.11
N ALA A 103 -13.15 -5.15 -4.55
CA ALA A 103 -14.27 -5.77 -5.28
C ALA A 103 -14.77 -4.92 -6.45
N ALA A 104 -14.81 -3.59 -6.33
CA ALA A 104 -15.22 -2.69 -7.41
C ALA A 104 -14.21 -2.69 -8.57
N GLU A 105 -12.91 -2.60 -8.26
CA GLU A 105 -11.84 -2.75 -9.25
C GLU A 105 -11.93 -4.12 -9.97
N TYR A 106 -12.20 -5.17 -9.20
CA TYR A 106 -12.45 -6.51 -9.73
C TYR A 106 -13.67 -6.54 -10.68
N VAL A 107 -14.82 -6.00 -10.29
CA VAL A 107 -16.03 -5.98 -11.11
C VAL A 107 -15.82 -5.20 -12.41
N ILE A 108 -15.18 -4.03 -12.36
CA ILE A 108 -14.86 -3.23 -13.56
C ILE A 108 -13.97 -4.03 -14.51
N ARG A 109 -12.93 -4.68 -13.99
CA ARG A 109 -12.03 -5.49 -14.83
C ARG A 109 -12.74 -6.70 -15.41
N VAL A 110 -13.50 -7.42 -14.58
CA VAL A 110 -14.25 -8.60 -14.99
C VAL A 110 -15.21 -8.21 -16.09
N SER A 111 -16.09 -7.26 -15.85
CA SER A 111 -17.05 -6.77 -16.86
C SER A 111 -16.37 -6.39 -18.19
N PHE A 112 -15.29 -5.61 -18.15
CA PHE A 112 -14.54 -5.24 -19.36
C PHE A 112 -13.95 -6.46 -20.08
N GLY A 113 -13.27 -7.37 -19.36
CA GLY A 113 -12.68 -8.57 -19.95
C GLY A 113 -13.72 -9.50 -20.57
N THR A 114 -14.85 -9.72 -19.89
CA THR A 114 -15.97 -10.49 -20.45
C THR A 114 -16.59 -9.81 -21.67
N ALA A 115 -16.78 -8.48 -21.63
CA ALA A 115 -17.34 -7.74 -22.75
C ALA A 115 -16.41 -7.80 -23.97
N LEU A 116 -15.09 -7.70 -23.76
CA LEU A 116 -14.10 -7.84 -24.81
C LEU A 116 -14.15 -9.23 -25.45
N ILE A 117 -14.14 -10.30 -24.65
CA ILE A 117 -14.21 -11.68 -25.16
C ILE A 117 -15.55 -11.91 -25.88
N ALA A 118 -16.66 -11.49 -25.29
CA ALA A 118 -17.98 -11.62 -25.88
C ALA A 118 -18.07 -10.87 -27.23
N SER A 119 -17.48 -9.67 -27.33
CA SER A 119 -17.44 -8.90 -28.57
C SER A 119 -16.72 -9.65 -29.69
N ILE A 120 -15.55 -10.24 -29.39
CA ILE A 120 -14.78 -11.02 -30.36
C ILE A 120 -15.60 -12.23 -30.81
N VAL A 121 -16.11 -13.03 -29.87
CA VAL A 121 -16.89 -14.24 -30.20
C VAL A 121 -18.11 -13.89 -31.05
N LEU A 122 -18.88 -12.85 -30.71
CA LEU A 122 -20.08 -12.46 -31.44
C LEU A 122 -19.74 -11.97 -32.86
N VAL A 123 -18.74 -11.10 -33.00
CA VAL A 123 -18.33 -10.56 -34.31
C VAL A 123 -17.91 -11.69 -35.25
N TYR A 124 -17.01 -12.58 -34.81
CA TYR A 124 -16.49 -13.63 -35.68
C TYR A 124 -17.49 -14.76 -35.95
N THR A 125 -18.33 -15.14 -34.97
CA THR A 125 -19.41 -16.11 -35.21
C THR A 125 -20.41 -15.58 -36.22
N THR A 126 -20.77 -14.30 -36.15
CA THR A 126 -21.68 -13.67 -37.12
C THR A 126 -21.07 -13.59 -38.52
N ILE A 127 -19.78 -13.24 -38.65
CA ILE A 127 -19.08 -13.25 -39.93
C ILE A 127 -19.08 -14.66 -40.55
N ILE A 128 -18.76 -15.70 -39.77
CA ILE A 128 -18.75 -17.09 -40.24
C ILE A 128 -20.16 -17.53 -40.67
N ALA A 129 -21.19 -17.17 -39.90
CA ALA A 129 -22.57 -17.47 -40.23
C ALA A 129 -23.00 -16.82 -41.56
N LEU A 130 -22.67 -15.53 -41.77
CA LEU A 130 -22.94 -14.80 -43.01
C LEU A 130 -22.20 -15.36 -44.23
N LEU A 131 -20.95 -15.79 -44.05
CA LEU A 131 -20.17 -16.42 -45.12
C LEU A 131 -20.72 -17.81 -45.47
N SER A 132 -21.15 -18.56 -44.46
CA SER A 132 -21.76 -19.89 -44.66
C SER A 132 -23.14 -19.80 -45.30
N SER A 133 -23.94 -18.78 -44.94
CA SER A 133 -25.28 -18.57 -45.51
C SER A 133 -25.26 -18.00 -46.93
N ARG A 134 -24.12 -17.54 -47.45
CA ARG A 134 -23.94 -17.14 -48.86
C ARG A 134 -23.58 -18.30 -49.79
N SER A 135 -23.50 -19.51 -49.25
CA SER A 135 -23.10 -20.70 -50.01
C SER A 135 -24.26 -21.72 -50.03
N ASP A 136 -25.19 -21.57 -50.98
CA ASP A 136 -26.16 -22.62 -51.31
C ASP A 136 -25.60 -23.53 -52.42
N GLU A 137 -25.45 -24.81 -52.04
CA GLU A 137 -25.40 -26.09 -52.79
C GLU A 137 -24.29 -26.26 -53.86
N ASP A 138 -23.34 -27.19 -53.71
CA ASP A 138 -23.60 -28.63 -53.87
C ASP A 138 -22.73 -29.57 -52.97
N ASN A 139 -23.36 -30.68 -52.59
CA ASN A 139 -22.78 -31.82 -51.86
C ASN A 139 -21.72 -32.59 -52.66
N ARG A 140 -20.57 -32.90 -52.05
CA ARG A 140 -19.93 -34.26 -52.03
C ARG A 140 -18.51 -34.23 -51.43
N GLY A 141 -18.41 -34.74 -50.20
CA GLY A 141 -17.32 -35.62 -49.78
C GLY A 141 -15.93 -35.02 -49.49
N ARG A 142 -15.37 -35.48 -48.35
CA ARG A 142 -13.93 -35.58 -48.06
C ARG A 142 -13.15 -34.27 -47.85
N ARG A 143 -13.04 -33.89 -46.59
CA ARG A 143 -11.92 -34.26 -45.70
C ARG A 143 -12.03 -33.35 -44.49
N GLY A 144 -12.11 -33.94 -43.29
CA GLY A 144 -11.80 -33.22 -42.06
C GLY A 144 -10.38 -32.68 -42.19
N ARG A 145 -10.26 -31.42 -42.62
CA ARG A 145 -9.11 -30.61 -42.24
C ARG A 145 -9.28 -30.44 -40.76
N SER A 146 -8.48 -31.17 -39.98
CA SER A 146 -8.09 -30.70 -38.67
C SER A 146 -7.75 -29.24 -38.84
N TYR A 147 -8.56 -28.38 -38.24
CA TYR A 147 -8.13 -27.04 -37.88
C TYR A 147 -6.83 -27.27 -37.09
N ASP A 148 -5.70 -27.07 -37.76
CA ASP A 148 -4.43 -26.98 -37.06
C ASP A 148 -4.60 -25.82 -36.09
N SER A 149 -4.70 -26.20 -34.82
CA SER A 149 -5.21 -25.34 -33.77
C SER A 149 -4.06 -24.44 -33.30
N GLY A 150 -3.58 -23.58 -34.20
CA GLY A 150 -2.69 -22.48 -33.86
C GLY A 150 -3.34 -21.50 -32.88
N PHE A 151 -4.68 -21.54 -32.74
CA PHE A 151 -5.44 -20.73 -31.80
C PHE A 151 -5.50 -21.31 -30.37
N THR A 152 -5.34 -22.62 -30.20
CA THR A 152 -5.47 -23.28 -28.87
C THR A 152 -4.14 -23.34 -28.11
N PHE A 153 -3.05 -22.85 -28.70
CA PHE A 153 -1.82 -22.55 -27.98
C PHE A 153 -1.87 -21.24 -27.19
N PHE A 154 -2.82 -20.33 -27.49
CA PHE A 154 -2.88 -18.99 -26.88
C PHE A 154 -3.93 -18.82 -25.78
N PHE A 155 -4.97 -19.66 -25.76
CA PHE A 155 -6.02 -19.63 -24.74
C PHE A 155 -6.00 -20.94 -23.97
N ARG A 156 -5.16 -21.03 -22.93
CA ARG A 156 -5.34 -22.11 -21.96
C ARG A 156 -6.59 -21.79 -21.13
N PRO A 157 -7.55 -22.72 -20.96
CA PRO A 157 -8.70 -22.50 -20.08
C PRO A 157 -8.27 -22.13 -18.65
N SER A 158 -7.08 -22.58 -18.24
CA SER A 158 -6.44 -22.21 -16.96
C SER A 158 -6.19 -20.70 -16.82
N ASP A 159 -6.00 -19.97 -17.92
CA ASP A 159 -5.68 -18.54 -17.92
C ASP A 159 -6.92 -17.71 -17.57
N LEU A 160 -8.12 -18.26 -17.77
CA LEU A 160 -9.36 -17.65 -17.35
C LEU A 160 -9.50 -17.65 -15.82
N PHE A 161 -8.89 -18.59 -15.09
CA PHE A 161 -8.96 -18.60 -13.62
C PHE A 161 -8.24 -17.41 -12.98
N TRP A 162 -7.23 -16.83 -13.66
CA TRP A 162 -6.56 -15.61 -13.22
C TRP A 162 -7.41 -14.35 -13.40
N TYR A 163 -8.31 -14.36 -14.38
CA TYR A 163 -9.26 -13.28 -14.61
C TYR A 163 -10.29 -13.14 -13.47
N TRP A 164 -10.59 -14.22 -12.76
CA TRP A 164 -11.50 -14.25 -11.60
C TRP A 164 -10.79 -14.02 -10.25
N ASP A 165 -9.51 -13.63 -10.22
CA ASP A 165 -8.80 -13.39 -8.95
C ASP A 165 -9.08 -11.98 -8.39
N PRO A 166 -9.80 -11.85 -7.25
CA PRO A 166 -10.08 -10.56 -6.62
C PRO A 166 -8.83 -9.88 -6.01
N TYR A 167 -7.71 -10.61 -5.88
CA TYR A 167 -6.47 -10.11 -5.27
C TYR A 167 -5.32 -9.91 -6.26
N TYR A 168 -5.63 -9.81 -7.56
CA TYR A 168 -4.63 -9.69 -8.62
C TYR A 168 -3.51 -8.69 -8.32
N TYR A 169 -3.82 -7.43 -7.99
CA TYR A 169 -2.79 -6.40 -7.75
C TYR A 169 -1.85 -6.74 -6.58
N ARG A 170 -2.38 -7.41 -5.55
CA ARG A 170 -1.59 -7.83 -4.38
C ARG A 170 -0.62 -8.95 -4.75
N ARG A 171 -1.02 -9.83 -5.67
CA ARG A 171 -0.21 -10.98 -6.13
C ARG A 171 0.79 -10.59 -7.22
N GLN A 172 0.45 -9.63 -8.09
CA GLN A 172 1.31 -9.04 -9.12
C GLN A 172 2.55 -8.35 -8.54
N ARG A 173 2.52 -7.94 -7.26
CA ARG A 173 3.68 -7.40 -6.55
C ARG A 173 4.79 -8.43 -6.33
N ILE A 174 4.43 -9.72 -6.24
CA ILE A 174 5.34 -10.80 -5.80
C ILE A 174 5.94 -11.54 -7.01
N ARG A 175 5.28 -11.52 -8.17
CA ARG A 175 5.74 -12.23 -9.38
C ARG A 175 6.36 -11.28 -10.40
N SER A 176 7.57 -11.62 -10.84
CA SER A 176 8.28 -10.99 -11.96
C SER A 176 8.44 -11.93 -13.17
N ASP A 177 7.90 -13.15 -13.09
CA ASP A 177 8.09 -14.18 -14.12
C ASP A 177 6.82 -14.34 -14.98
N GLY A 178 7.05 -14.67 -16.26
CA GLY A 178 6.14 -14.62 -17.42
C GLY A 178 4.64 -14.37 -17.19
N MET A 179 4.10 -13.33 -17.86
CA MET A 179 2.67 -13.03 -17.85
C MET A 179 1.92 -13.81 -18.93
N ASN A 180 0.71 -14.26 -18.60
CA ASN A 180 -0.19 -14.88 -19.58
C ASN A 180 -0.79 -13.81 -20.52
N PHE A 181 -1.30 -14.20 -21.69
CA PHE A 181 -1.86 -13.24 -22.67
C PHE A 181 -2.95 -12.33 -22.09
N ILE A 182 -3.86 -12.89 -21.29
CA ILE A 182 -4.94 -12.14 -20.63
C ILE A 182 -4.40 -11.19 -19.56
N GLU A 183 -3.36 -11.61 -18.85
CA GLU A 183 -2.63 -10.79 -17.87
C GLU A 183 -1.95 -9.61 -18.57
N SER A 184 -1.36 -9.83 -19.74
CA SER A 184 -0.81 -8.75 -20.57
C SER A 184 -1.88 -7.77 -21.06
N VAL A 185 -3.07 -8.24 -21.46
CA VAL A 185 -4.20 -7.36 -21.83
C VAL A 185 -4.60 -6.49 -20.62
N PHE A 186 -4.72 -7.08 -19.43
CA PHE A 186 -5.11 -6.33 -18.23
C PHE A 186 -4.05 -5.36 -17.74
N SER A 187 -2.79 -5.78 -17.70
CA SER A 187 -1.66 -4.90 -17.39
C SER A 187 -1.58 -3.75 -18.40
N PHE A 188 -1.84 -3.99 -19.69
CA PHE A 188 -1.84 -2.95 -20.71
C PHE A 188 -3.01 -1.96 -20.58
N VAL A 189 -4.23 -2.41 -20.23
CA VAL A 189 -5.43 -1.56 -20.18
C VAL A 189 -5.57 -0.85 -18.83
N PHE A 190 -5.35 -1.56 -17.73
CA PHE A 190 -5.60 -1.07 -16.37
C PHE A 190 -4.33 -0.75 -15.59
N GLY A 191 -3.17 -1.14 -16.11
CA GLY A 191 -1.90 -1.04 -15.41
C GLY A 191 -1.73 -2.06 -14.28
N ASP A 192 -0.56 -2.04 -13.64
CA ASP A 192 -0.20 -2.96 -12.53
C ASP A 192 -0.32 -2.34 -11.14
N GLY A 193 -0.89 -1.13 -11.05
CA GLY A 193 -1.01 -0.36 -9.82
C GLY A 193 0.26 0.41 -9.45
N ASP A 194 0.16 1.20 -8.39
CA ASP A 194 1.27 1.97 -7.85
C ASP A 194 2.23 1.06 -7.05
N PRO A 195 3.51 0.91 -7.45
CA PRO A 195 4.49 0.10 -6.72
C PRO A 195 4.94 0.74 -5.40
N ASN A 196 4.69 2.04 -5.20
CA ASN A 196 5.10 2.83 -4.04
C ASN A 196 3.89 3.15 -3.13
N GLN A 197 2.81 2.38 -3.22
CA GLN A 197 1.65 2.60 -2.35
C GLN A 197 2.04 2.43 -0.88
N GLY A 198 1.84 3.47 -0.07
CA GLY A 198 2.19 3.47 1.36
C GLY A 198 3.65 3.79 1.65
N ILE A 199 4.45 4.13 0.63
CA ILE A 199 5.88 4.39 0.80
C ILE A 199 6.15 5.55 1.78
N GLU A 200 5.31 6.58 1.75
CA GLU A 200 5.44 7.74 2.63
C GLU A 200 5.19 7.36 4.10
N GLU A 201 4.28 6.44 4.36
CA GLU A 201 4.06 5.91 5.71
C GLU A 201 5.30 5.16 6.21
N GLU A 202 5.89 4.30 5.37
CA GLU A 202 7.11 3.56 5.69
C GLU A 202 8.31 4.50 5.88
N ARG A 203 8.38 5.58 5.09
CA ARG A 203 9.37 6.66 5.21
C ARG A 203 9.33 7.28 6.61
N TRP A 204 8.16 7.75 7.03
CA TRP A 204 7.99 8.38 8.35
C TRP A 204 8.21 7.42 9.52
N LYS A 205 7.82 6.15 9.38
CA LYS A 205 8.14 5.12 10.38
C LYS A 205 9.64 4.92 10.51
N SER A 206 10.35 4.84 9.38
CA SER A 206 11.80 4.63 9.35
C SER A 206 12.53 5.80 10.01
N ILE A 207 12.16 7.04 9.66
CA ILE A 207 12.71 8.26 10.27
C ILE A 207 12.45 8.29 11.79
N GLY A 208 11.20 8.08 12.21
CA GLY A 208 10.83 8.11 13.62
C GLY A 208 11.58 7.05 14.44
N GLN A 209 11.69 5.83 13.92
CA GLN A 209 12.43 4.74 14.56
C GLN A 209 13.94 5.02 14.60
N TYR A 210 14.50 5.58 13.53
CA TYR A 210 15.90 6.01 13.48
C TYR A 210 16.21 7.01 14.59
N ILE A 211 15.43 8.08 14.67
CA ILE A 211 15.58 9.12 15.69
C ILE A 211 15.45 8.52 17.10
N ALA A 212 14.41 7.71 17.36
CA ALA A 212 14.20 7.10 18.67
C ALA A 212 15.36 6.16 19.06
N SER A 213 15.89 5.40 18.10
CA SER A 213 17.01 4.48 18.33
C SER A 213 18.33 5.19 18.66
N ASN A 214 18.54 6.39 18.11
CA ASN A 214 19.69 7.26 18.39
C ASN A 214 19.48 8.08 19.67
N GLY A 215 18.46 7.76 20.48
CA GLY A 215 18.18 8.47 21.72
C GLY A 215 17.64 9.89 21.49
N GLY A 216 16.99 10.11 20.35
CA GLY A 216 16.32 11.36 19.99
C GLY A 216 17.26 12.53 19.72
N VAL A 217 18.48 12.28 19.26
CA VAL A 217 19.40 13.31 18.73
C VAL A 217 20.02 12.76 17.45
N VAL A 218 20.00 13.53 16.37
CA VAL A 218 20.51 13.13 15.04
C VAL A 218 21.09 14.34 14.29
N ALA A 219 22.02 14.11 13.38
CA ALA A 219 22.47 15.11 12.41
C ALA A 219 21.57 15.09 11.15
N ALA A 220 21.59 16.15 10.33
CA ALA A 220 20.76 16.20 9.12
C ALA A 220 21.16 15.11 8.11
N GLU A 221 22.47 14.85 7.96
CA GLU A 221 23.03 13.90 7.00
C GLU A 221 22.62 12.46 7.30
N GLU A 222 22.37 12.13 8.57
CA GLU A 222 21.91 10.81 8.98
C GLU A 222 20.49 10.51 8.45
N LEU A 223 19.67 11.55 8.29
CA LEU A 223 18.31 11.45 7.81
C LEU A 223 18.17 11.70 6.30
N ALA A 224 19.19 12.29 5.66
CA ALA A 224 19.23 12.53 4.22
C ALA A 224 18.81 11.32 3.36
N PRO A 225 19.17 10.05 3.68
CA PRO A 225 18.74 8.88 2.88
C PRO A 225 17.22 8.61 2.85
N TYR A 226 16.45 9.21 3.77
CA TYR A 226 15.00 9.05 3.87
C TYR A 226 14.23 10.28 3.39
N LEU A 227 14.94 11.35 3.02
CA LEU A 227 14.38 12.64 2.68
C LEU A 227 14.65 12.97 1.21
N ASP A 228 13.77 13.78 0.63
CA ASP A 228 13.90 14.23 -0.75
C ASP A 228 14.93 15.38 -0.79
N VAL A 229 16.21 15.02 -0.75
CA VAL A 229 17.33 15.97 -0.85
C VAL A 229 17.52 16.34 -2.32
N LEU A 230 17.29 17.61 -2.65
CA LEU A 230 17.61 18.14 -3.98
C LEU A 230 19.14 18.21 -4.11
N PRO A 231 19.72 17.83 -5.26
CA PRO A 231 21.14 18.06 -5.51
C PRO A 231 21.36 19.58 -5.63
N SER A 232 21.70 20.24 -4.52
CA SER A 232 22.15 21.63 -4.50
C SER A 232 23.67 21.67 -4.73
N GLU A 233 24.12 22.48 -5.69
CA GLU A 233 25.56 22.64 -5.98
C GLU A 233 26.24 23.72 -5.12
N GLU A 234 25.50 24.55 -4.37
CA GLU A 234 26.08 25.81 -3.85
C GLU A 234 25.78 26.14 -2.38
N THR A 235 25.09 25.31 -1.60
CA THR A 235 24.85 25.63 -0.18
C THR A 235 24.62 24.39 0.67
N ASP A 236 25.23 24.40 1.86
CA ASP A 236 25.02 23.49 2.99
C ASP A 236 23.62 23.71 3.59
N ASP A 237 22.60 23.63 2.74
CA ASP A 237 21.23 23.95 3.10
C ASP A 237 20.55 22.71 3.70
N GLU A 238 20.59 22.62 5.03
CA GLU A 238 19.91 21.58 5.81
C GLU A 238 18.37 21.75 5.85
N SER A 239 17.78 22.63 5.03
CA SER A 239 16.32 22.88 5.00
C SER A 239 15.46 21.64 4.77
N TYR A 240 16.02 20.57 4.20
CA TYR A 240 15.31 19.30 3.99
C TYR A 240 14.87 18.62 5.30
N ILE A 241 15.46 18.98 6.46
CA ILE A 241 15.10 18.43 7.77
C ILE A 241 13.85 19.06 8.39
N LEU A 242 13.45 20.26 7.95
CA LEU A 242 12.36 21.03 8.56
C LEU A 242 11.03 20.25 8.67
N PRO A 243 10.62 19.43 7.68
CA PRO A 243 9.41 18.60 7.81
C PRO A 243 9.49 17.58 8.95
N VAL A 244 10.69 17.05 9.22
CA VAL A 244 10.94 16.11 10.32
C VAL A 244 10.79 16.81 11.66
N LEU A 245 11.37 18.00 11.80
CA LEU A 245 11.24 18.84 13.00
C LEU A 245 9.77 19.15 13.29
N LEU A 246 9.01 19.55 12.27
CA LEU A 246 7.59 19.86 12.42
C LEU A 246 6.76 18.62 12.80
N ARG A 247 7.13 17.43 12.32
CA ARG A 247 6.36 16.20 12.54
C ARG A 247 6.61 15.60 13.92
N PHE A 248 7.86 15.60 14.37
CA PHE A 248 8.31 14.97 15.60
C PHE A 248 8.69 15.98 16.71
N ASP A 249 8.32 17.26 16.52
CA ASP A 249 8.57 18.36 17.47
C ASP A 249 10.05 18.43 17.87
N GLY A 250 10.90 18.47 16.84
CA GLY A 250 12.34 18.59 17.00
C GLY A 250 12.81 20.03 16.93
N HIS A 251 13.97 20.31 17.54
CA HIS A 251 14.60 21.62 17.51
C HIS A 251 16.11 21.50 17.26
N PRO A 252 16.71 22.49 16.57
CA PRO A 252 18.15 22.54 16.37
C PRO A 252 18.87 22.96 17.65
N GLU A 253 19.99 22.33 17.92
CA GLU A 253 20.96 22.69 18.96
C GLU A 253 22.36 22.71 18.32
N VAL A 254 23.23 23.60 18.79
CA VAL A 254 24.61 23.67 18.29
C VAL A 254 25.52 23.00 19.32
N ASP A 255 26.41 22.14 18.85
CA ASP A 255 27.42 21.51 19.71
C ASP A 255 28.60 22.46 19.99
N ASP A 256 29.54 22.02 20.82
CA ASP A 256 30.73 22.81 21.17
C ASP A 256 31.69 23.03 19.97
N GLU A 257 31.52 22.25 18.90
CA GLU A 257 32.32 22.28 17.68
C GLU A 257 31.71 23.18 16.60
N GLY A 258 30.46 23.63 16.80
CA GLY A 258 29.72 24.49 15.88
C GLY A 258 28.82 23.76 14.88
N ASN A 259 28.67 22.44 15.01
CA ASN A 259 27.77 21.64 14.18
C ASN A 259 26.33 21.71 14.70
N ILE A 260 25.35 21.60 13.80
CA ILE A 260 23.94 21.59 14.15
C ILE A 260 23.51 20.13 14.40
N LEU A 261 23.00 19.87 15.59
CA LEU A 261 22.34 18.63 15.96
C LEU A 261 20.86 18.86 16.19
N TYR A 262 20.02 17.94 15.74
CA TYR A 262 18.57 18.03 15.89
C TYR A 262 18.12 17.15 17.04
N ARG A 263 17.56 17.76 18.07
CA ARG A 263 17.04 17.09 19.25
C ARG A 263 15.52 16.90 19.14
N PHE A 264 15.05 15.72 19.50
CA PHE A 264 13.64 15.30 19.49
C PHE A 264 13.21 14.80 20.87
N PRO A 265 12.94 15.69 21.85
CA PRO A 265 12.71 15.31 23.25
C PRO A 265 11.58 14.30 23.43
N SER A 266 10.51 14.47 22.66
CA SER A 266 9.34 13.59 22.71
C SER A 266 9.64 12.15 22.33
N LEU A 267 10.63 11.91 21.46
CA LEU A 267 11.04 10.58 21.00
C LEU A 267 12.10 9.94 21.93
N GLN A 268 12.62 10.68 22.91
CA GLN A 268 13.52 10.15 23.94
C GLN A 268 12.76 9.40 25.03
N ARG A 269 11.53 9.84 25.30
CA ARG A 269 10.63 9.28 26.32
C ARG A 269 10.06 7.96 25.85
N THR A 270 10.54 6.86 26.40
CA THR A 270 10.19 5.49 25.96
C THR A 270 9.73 4.65 27.15
N ALA A 271 8.64 3.91 27.04
CA ALA A 271 8.12 3.06 28.12
C ALA A 271 9.05 1.90 28.53
N SER A 272 10.09 1.60 27.72
CA SER A 272 10.99 0.46 27.90
C SER A 272 12.29 0.76 28.66
N SER A 273 12.50 1.99 29.13
CA SER A 273 13.71 2.41 29.87
C SER A 273 14.00 1.51 31.08
N GLN A 274 12.99 0.91 31.70
CA GLN A 274 13.15 0.00 32.85
C GLN A 274 13.79 -1.37 32.56
N ARG A 275 13.93 -1.82 31.29
CA ARG A 275 14.38 -3.22 31.00
C ARG A 275 15.70 -3.37 30.24
N SER A 276 16.31 -2.29 29.74
CA SER A 276 17.57 -2.36 28.98
C SER A 276 18.67 -1.55 29.65
N GLY A 277 19.31 -2.13 30.67
CA GLY A 277 20.51 -1.59 31.34
C GLY A 277 21.77 -1.55 30.47
N ARG A 278 21.64 -1.39 29.15
CA ARG A 278 22.75 -1.30 28.22
C ARG A 278 22.28 -0.57 26.96
N LYS A 279 22.49 0.75 26.92
CA LYS A 279 22.51 1.50 25.66
C LYS A 279 23.79 1.07 24.94
N GLU A 280 23.73 -0.11 24.30
CA GLU A 280 24.84 -0.71 23.58
C GLU A 280 25.06 0.05 22.27
N PHE A 281 26.30 0.45 22.02
CA PHE A 281 26.74 1.25 20.88
C PHE A 281 26.20 0.68 19.54
N VAL A 282 25.53 1.54 18.77
CA VAL A 282 24.52 1.20 17.73
C VAL A 282 25.10 0.64 16.42
N GLY A 283 26.42 0.70 16.22
CA GLY A 283 27.04 0.25 14.96
C GLY A 283 26.77 -1.23 14.59
N LYS A 284 26.48 -2.10 15.56
CA LYS A 284 26.22 -3.53 15.29
C LYS A 284 24.74 -3.90 15.11
N ARG A 285 23.83 -3.20 15.78
CA ARG A 285 22.41 -3.61 15.85
C ARG A 285 21.56 -3.04 14.71
N TRP A 286 21.95 -1.88 14.17
CA TRP A 286 21.33 -1.30 12.97
C TRP A 286 21.49 -2.22 11.74
N ALA A 287 22.68 -2.79 11.58
CA ALA A 287 22.98 -3.73 10.51
C ALA A 287 22.21 -5.06 10.60
N GLU A 288 21.76 -5.43 11.80
CA GLU A 288 21.04 -6.69 12.08
C GLU A 288 19.50 -6.53 11.95
N TRP A 289 18.98 -5.32 12.19
CA TRP A 289 17.55 -4.99 12.05
C TRP A 289 17.12 -4.70 10.61
N VAL A 290 18.01 -4.10 9.81
CA VAL A 290 17.76 -3.75 8.41
C VAL A 290 17.97 -5.00 7.53
N GLY A 291 17.00 -5.91 7.59
CA GLY A 291 16.93 -7.05 6.69
C GLY A 291 16.79 -6.60 5.23
N VAL A 292 17.90 -6.65 4.49
CA VAL A 292 18.00 -6.89 3.02
C VAL A 292 17.28 -5.90 2.09
N ASP A 293 17.13 -4.64 2.46
CA ASP A 293 17.22 -3.52 1.49
C ASP A 293 17.81 -2.31 2.21
N LYS A 294 19.09 -2.01 1.94
CA LYS A 294 19.91 -1.13 2.80
C LYS A 294 19.51 0.36 2.77
N PHE A 295 18.53 0.74 1.96
CA PHE A 295 18.13 2.14 1.77
C PHE A 295 16.65 2.23 1.38
N PHE A 296 15.99 3.28 1.83
CA PHE A 296 14.65 3.64 1.35
C PHE A 296 14.73 3.92 -0.15
N LYS A 297 14.00 3.14 -0.96
CA LYS A 297 14.07 3.22 -2.43
C LYS A 297 12.70 3.26 -3.04
N GLU A 298 12.44 4.33 -3.77
CA GLU A 298 11.25 4.43 -4.60
C GLU A 298 11.43 3.59 -5.86
N LYS A 299 10.39 2.83 -6.22
CA LYS A 299 10.37 2.05 -7.44
C LYS A 299 9.81 2.93 -8.55
N LYS A 300 10.45 2.91 -9.73
CA LYS A 300 9.92 3.62 -10.90
C LYS A 300 8.50 3.11 -11.21
N TRP A 301 7.53 4.01 -11.28
CA TRP A 301 6.17 3.63 -11.64
C TRP A 301 6.06 3.35 -13.14
N SER A 302 6.08 2.07 -13.50
CA SER A 302 5.68 1.60 -14.83
C SER A 302 4.17 1.38 -14.84
N PHE A 303 3.45 2.03 -15.76
CA PHE A 303 2.01 1.80 -15.92
C PHE A 303 1.73 0.31 -16.17
N SER A 304 2.47 -0.33 -17.08
CA SER A 304 2.38 -1.75 -17.41
C SER A 304 3.76 -2.41 -17.40
N LYS A 305 3.82 -3.64 -16.89
CA LYS A 305 4.98 -4.53 -16.91
C LYS A 305 5.07 -5.37 -18.20
N THR A 306 4.19 -5.15 -19.17
CA THR A 306 4.14 -5.93 -20.42
C THR A 306 5.42 -5.82 -21.23
N ARG A 307 5.86 -6.95 -21.81
CA ARG A 307 6.97 -6.96 -22.78
C ARG A 307 6.50 -6.34 -24.11
N ASN A 308 7.45 -5.87 -24.92
CA ASN A 308 7.13 -5.26 -26.22
C ASN A 308 6.35 -6.21 -27.15
N SER A 309 6.65 -7.51 -27.14
CA SER A 309 5.93 -8.53 -27.91
C SER A 309 4.49 -8.70 -27.42
N GLU A 310 4.27 -8.74 -26.11
CA GLU A 310 2.95 -8.82 -25.49
C GLU A 310 2.12 -7.59 -25.82
N ARG A 311 2.71 -6.40 -25.69
CA ARG A 311 2.05 -5.14 -26.05
C ARG A 311 1.65 -5.11 -27.53
N ALA A 312 2.52 -5.54 -28.44
CA ALA A 312 2.21 -5.64 -29.86
C ALA A 312 1.06 -6.62 -30.13
N MET A 313 1.01 -7.75 -29.41
CA MET A 313 -0.10 -8.71 -29.51
C MET A 313 -1.43 -8.12 -29.01
N VAL A 314 -1.44 -7.39 -27.88
CA VAL A 314 -2.64 -6.74 -27.36
C VAL A 314 -3.17 -5.69 -28.35
N ILE A 315 -2.28 -4.87 -28.91
CA ILE A 315 -2.63 -3.89 -29.95
C ILE A 315 -3.17 -4.59 -31.20
N GLY A 316 -2.52 -5.68 -31.63
CA GLY A 316 -2.96 -6.51 -32.75
C GLY A 316 -4.35 -7.09 -32.54
N LEU A 317 -4.65 -7.61 -31.34
CA LEU A 317 -5.98 -8.12 -30.99
C LEU A 317 -7.04 -7.02 -31.06
N GLY A 318 -6.74 -5.84 -30.50
CA GLY A 318 -7.66 -4.69 -30.55
C GLY A 318 -7.95 -4.23 -31.96
N ALA A 319 -6.91 -4.11 -32.81
CA ALA A 319 -7.04 -3.75 -34.22
C ALA A 319 -7.83 -4.81 -35.00
N PHE A 320 -7.56 -6.10 -34.73
CA PHE A 320 -8.27 -7.22 -35.35
C PHE A 320 -9.76 -7.19 -35.01
N ASN A 321 -10.11 -7.02 -33.73
CA ASN A 321 -11.51 -6.92 -33.29
C ASN A 321 -12.23 -5.73 -33.95
N LEU A 322 -11.59 -4.55 -33.98
CA LEU A 322 -12.16 -3.36 -34.64
C LEU A 322 -12.35 -3.58 -36.15
N PHE A 323 -11.37 -4.19 -36.82
CA PHE A 323 -11.48 -4.54 -38.23
C PHE A 323 -12.64 -5.51 -38.49
N GLY A 324 -12.80 -6.53 -37.65
CA GLY A 324 -13.93 -7.45 -37.71
C GLY A 324 -15.28 -6.73 -37.63
N VAL A 325 -15.43 -5.76 -36.73
CA VAL A 325 -16.64 -4.93 -36.60
C VAL A 325 -16.92 -4.12 -37.87
N VAL A 326 -15.89 -3.51 -38.47
CA VAL A 326 -16.03 -2.73 -39.72
C VAL A 326 -16.47 -3.62 -40.88
N VAL A 327 -15.85 -4.80 -41.03
CA VAL A 327 -16.22 -5.77 -42.08
C VAL A 327 -17.65 -6.24 -41.89
N LEU A 328 -18.03 -6.61 -40.66
CA LEU A 328 -19.38 -7.04 -40.34
C LEU A 328 -20.40 -5.94 -40.66
N SER A 329 -20.12 -4.68 -40.29
CA SER A 329 -20.96 -3.53 -40.62
C SER A 329 -21.11 -3.32 -42.13
N SER A 330 -20.05 -3.54 -42.90
CA SER A 330 -20.10 -3.50 -44.36
C SER A 330 -20.87 -4.67 -44.98
N MET A 331 -20.98 -5.82 -44.31
CA MET A 331 -21.74 -6.98 -44.79
C MET A 331 -23.23 -6.90 -44.43
N LEU A 332 -23.58 -6.12 -43.40
CA LEU A 332 -24.96 -5.91 -42.94
C LEU A 332 -25.65 -4.71 -43.62
N LYS A 333 -24.89 -3.85 -44.31
CA LYS A 333 -25.41 -2.85 -45.25
C LYS A 333 -25.73 -3.50 -46.59
#